data_AF-A0A1M3BHH1-F1
#
_entry.id   AF-A0A1M3BHH1-F1
#
_cell.length_a   1.000
_cell.length_b   1.000
_cell.length_c   1.000
_cell.angle_alpha   90.00
_cell.angle_beta   90.00
_cell.angle_gamma   90.00
#
_symmetry.space_group_name_H-M   'P 1'
#
loop_
_entity.id
_entity.type
_entity.pdbx_description
1 polymer ?
#
loop_
_entity_poly.entity_id
_entity_poly.type
_entity_poly.pdbx_seq_one_letter_code
_entity_poly.pdbx_strand_id
1 'polypeptide(L)'
;MAEPPRKRKERSGAPGTRTTPNGTVPAGGTAGASRPRPTPRERMEAGYAKAEVRNQAAREALVPLAPGERPAVVTVGAILAACVAASILITWAAGVKVNDSHPSISAALGPALIMGVLAWGMWRARYWAVVCFQAVLVFLIFAAVYALLVEATSVTGFAVTVALLAVSGTLFWLMVKAMARIQMPERMPPQ
;
A
#
# COMPACT_ATOMS: atom_id res chain seq x y z
N MET A 1 -63.37 -4.81 18.71
CA MET A 1 -61.94 -4.98 19.04
C MET A 1 -61.40 -6.04 18.10
N ALA A 2 -60.35 -5.69 17.36
CA ALA A 2 -59.85 -6.41 16.20
C ALA A 2 -58.71 -7.36 16.57
N GLU A 3 -58.72 -8.54 15.96
CA GLU A 3 -57.60 -9.48 15.86
C GLU A 3 -57.43 -9.77 14.35
N PRO A 4 -56.30 -9.43 13.71
CA PRO A 4 -56.12 -9.73 12.29
C PRO A 4 -55.45 -11.11 12.09
N PRO A 5 -56.04 -12.01 11.28
CA PRO A 5 -55.38 -13.25 10.90
C PRO A 5 -54.45 -13.10 9.69
N ARG A 6 -53.38 -13.88 9.75
CA ARG A 6 -52.34 -14.14 8.74
C ARG A 6 -52.90 -14.45 7.33
N LYS A 7 -52.22 -13.98 6.28
CA LYS A 7 -52.18 -14.68 4.99
C LYS A 7 -50.78 -14.68 4.36
N ARG A 8 -50.35 -15.90 4.04
CA ARG A 8 -49.12 -16.32 3.39
C ARG A 8 -49.45 -16.76 1.97
N LYS A 9 -48.49 -16.57 1.07
CA LYS A 9 -48.31 -17.21 -0.26
C LYS A 9 -49.31 -16.80 -1.34
N GLU A 10 -48.77 -16.27 -2.44
CA GLU A 10 -48.83 -16.99 -3.71
C GLU A 10 -47.67 -16.63 -4.63
N ARG A 11 -47.16 -17.66 -5.29
CA ARG A 11 -45.98 -17.74 -6.14
C ARG A 11 -46.54 -18.26 -7.46
N SER A 12 -46.60 -17.47 -8.53
CA SER A 12 -46.82 -18.00 -9.87
C SER A 12 -46.55 -16.93 -10.92
N GLY A 13 -45.83 -17.28 -11.98
CA GLY A 13 -45.59 -16.34 -13.08
C GLY A 13 -44.50 -16.78 -14.06
N ALA A 14 -44.74 -17.85 -14.79
CA ALA A 14 -44.16 -18.12 -16.11
C ALA A 14 -45.22 -18.87 -16.94
N PRO A 15 -45.12 -18.97 -18.28
CA PRO A 15 -44.59 -18.03 -19.27
C PRO A 15 -45.63 -17.73 -20.39
N GLY A 16 -45.64 -16.52 -20.94
CA GLY A 16 -46.62 -16.11 -21.97
C GLY A 16 -45.96 -15.68 -23.27
N THR A 17 -45.99 -16.58 -24.25
CA THR A 17 -45.73 -16.39 -25.68
C THR A 17 -46.46 -15.14 -26.21
N ARG A 18 -45.77 -14.24 -26.92
CA ARG A 18 -46.45 -13.19 -27.69
C ARG A 18 -45.77 -12.95 -29.04
N THR A 19 -46.33 -13.68 -30.01
CA THR A 19 -46.56 -13.35 -31.42
C THR A 19 -46.25 -11.90 -31.82
N THR A 20 -45.34 -11.72 -32.77
CA THR A 20 -45.17 -10.48 -33.55
C THR A 20 -46.19 -10.45 -34.69
N PRO A 21 -47.06 -9.42 -34.79
CA PRO A 21 -47.83 -9.19 -36.00
C PRO A 21 -46.98 -8.39 -37.00
N ASN A 22 -47.03 -8.87 -38.23
CA ASN A 22 -46.47 -8.26 -39.43
C ASN A 22 -47.00 -6.82 -39.60
N GLY A 23 -46.11 -5.85 -39.81
CA GLY A 23 -46.44 -4.44 -39.98
C GLY A 23 -45.37 -3.74 -40.81
N THR A 24 -45.63 -3.66 -42.11
CA THR A 24 -45.19 -2.66 -43.10
C THR A 24 -44.07 -1.70 -42.67
N VAL A 25 -42.87 -1.90 -43.24
CA VAL A 25 -41.75 -0.94 -43.15
C VAL A 25 -42.03 0.23 -44.11
N PRO A 26 -42.17 1.49 -43.65
CA PRO A 26 -42.13 2.63 -44.54
C PRO A 26 -40.67 2.88 -44.95
N ALA A 27 -40.43 2.92 -46.26
CA ALA A 27 -39.20 3.47 -46.82
C ALA A 27 -39.12 4.97 -46.49
N GLY A 28 -38.14 5.36 -45.69
CA GLY A 28 -37.89 6.76 -45.34
C GLY A 28 -36.67 6.87 -44.43
N GLY A 29 -35.58 7.39 -44.97
CA GLY A 29 -34.24 7.28 -44.39
C GLY A 29 -34.03 7.99 -43.05
N THR A 30 -33.05 7.47 -42.32
CA THR A 30 -31.94 8.27 -41.78
C THR A 30 -30.80 7.29 -41.52
N ALA A 31 -29.61 7.68 -41.97
CA ALA A 31 -28.39 6.92 -41.85
C ALA A 31 -28.06 6.64 -40.37
N GLY A 32 -28.51 5.49 -39.87
CA GLY A 32 -27.99 4.90 -38.65
C GLY A 32 -26.62 4.32 -38.96
N ALA A 33 -25.57 5.15 -38.92
CA ALA A 33 -24.20 4.70 -38.97
C ALA A 33 -23.98 3.69 -37.84
N SER A 34 -24.00 2.40 -38.17
CA SER A 34 -23.59 1.31 -37.29
C SER A 34 -22.17 1.59 -36.87
N ARG A 35 -21.97 2.21 -35.69
CA ARG A 35 -20.62 2.44 -35.15
C ARG A 35 -19.92 1.08 -35.10
N PRO A 36 -18.78 0.91 -35.80
CA PRO A 36 -18.06 -0.36 -35.78
C PRO A 36 -17.74 -0.73 -34.33
N ARG A 37 -17.94 -2.01 -33.98
CA ARG A 37 -17.65 -2.48 -32.63
C ARG A 37 -16.16 -2.25 -32.35
N PRO A 38 -15.81 -1.64 -31.20
CA PRO A 38 -14.44 -1.29 -30.92
C PRO A 38 -13.58 -2.55 -30.86
N THR A 39 -12.43 -2.47 -31.52
CA THR A 39 -11.45 -3.55 -31.59
C THR A 39 -10.90 -3.86 -30.20
N PRO A 40 -10.35 -5.07 -29.96
CA PRO A 40 -9.73 -5.41 -28.68
C PRO A 40 -8.66 -4.40 -28.22
N ARG A 41 -7.89 -3.83 -29.16
CA ARG A 41 -6.92 -2.75 -28.87
C ARG A 41 -7.59 -1.47 -28.38
N GLU A 42 -8.62 -0.99 -29.07
CA GLU A 42 -9.35 0.22 -28.68
C GLU A 42 -10.01 0.08 -27.30
N ARG A 43 -10.46 -1.13 -26.93
CA ARG A 43 -10.98 -1.41 -25.58
C ARG A 43 -9.89 -1.38 -24.51
N MET A 44 -8.70 -1.86 -24.83
CA MET A 44 -7.54 -1.75 -23.94
C MET A 44 -7.10 -0.29 -23.79
N GLU A 45 -6.99 0.45 -24.89
CA GLU A 45 -6.63 1.87 -24.91
C GLU A 45 -7.65 2.72 -24.12
N ALA A 46 -8.95 2.46 -24.28
CA ALA A 46 -9.99 3.11 -23.47
C ALA A 46 -9.89 2.75 -21.98
N GLY A 47 -9.47 1.51 -21.66
CA GLY A 47 -9.19 1.07 -20.29
C GLY A 47 -7.99 1.79 -19.68
N TYR A 48 -6.90 1.93 -20.44
CA TYR A 48 -5.71 2.69 -20.06
C TYR A 48 -6.01 4.17 -19.90
N ALA A 49 -6.76 4.79 -20.82
CA ALA A 49 -7.17 6.19 -20.72
C ALA A 49 -8.03 6.44 -19.46
N LYS A 50 -8.96 5.54 -19.13
CA LYS A 50 -9.77 5.64 -17.91
C LYS A 50 -8.96 5.40 -16.64
N ALA A 51 -7.94 4.55 -16.69
CA ALA A 51 -7.00 4.34 -15.60
C ALA A 51 -6.08 5.55 -15.41
N GLU A 52 -5.64 6.19 -16.50
CA GLU A 52 -4.83 7.41 -16.49
C GLU A 52 -5.60 8.57 -15.87
N VAL A 53 -6.87 8.75 -16.25
CA VAL A 53 -7.76 9.77 -15.63
C VAL A 53 -7.99 9.49 -14.14
N ARG A 54 -8.14 8.22 -13.73
CA ARG A 54 -8.23 7.85 -12.31
C ARG A 54 -6.92 8.08 -11.56
N ASN A 55 -5.79 7.81 -12.21
CA ASN A 55 -4.45 8.11 -11.68
C ASN A 55 -4.25 9.63 -11.57
N GLN A 56 -4.69 10.41 -12.56
CA GLN A 56 -4.66 11.87 -12.57
C GLN A 56 -5.49 12.44 -11.41
N ALA A 57 -6.73 11.98 -11.26
CA ALA A 57 -7.61 12.41 -10.17
C ALA A 57 -7.07 12.02 -8.78
N ALA A 58 -6.42 10.86 -8.66
CA ALA A 58 -5.73 10.46 -7.43
C ALA A 58 -4.48 11.32 -7.16
N ARG A 59 -3.78 11.78 -8.20
CA ARG A 59 -2.63 12.71 -8.10
C ARG A 59 -3.08 14.14 -7.81
N GLU A 60 -4.22 14.57 -8.33
CA GLU A 60 -4.82 15.90 -8.11
C GLU A 60 -5.38 16.04 -6.69
N ALA A 61 -5.94 14.96 -6.12
CA ALA A 61 -6.47 14.93 -4.76
C ALA A 61 -5.39 14.86 -3.67
N LEU A 62 -4.13 14.63 -4.02
CA LEU A 62 -3.02 14.60 -3.08
C LEU A 62 -2.35 15.97 -3.03
N VAL A 63 -2.46 16.63 -1.88
CA VAL A 63 -1.80 17.90 -1.61
C VAL A 63 -0.27 17.70 -1.64
N PRO A 64 0.46 18.40 -2.54
CA PRO A 64 1.92 18.35 -2.56
C PRO A 64 2.45 18.94 -1.25
N LEU A 65 3.46 18.30 -0.66
CA LEU A 65 4.14 18.89 0.50
C LEU A 65 4.91 20.12 0.05
N ALA A 66 4.90 21.17 0.88
CA ALA A 66 5.68 22.36 0.61
C ALA A 66 7.19 22.02 0.65
N PRO A 67 8.04 22.67 -0.17
CA PRO A 67 9.48 22.48 -0.14
C PRO A 67 10.02 22.72 1.29
N GLY A 68 10.57 21.66 1.91
CA GLY A 68 11.11 21.73 3.28
C GLY A 68 10.19 21.22 4.40
N GLU A 69 8.94 20.86 4.09
CA GLU A 69 8.06 20.20 5.04
C GLU A 69 8.49 18.74 5.17
N ARG A 70 9.24 18.43 6.24
CA ARG A 70 9.74 17.08 6.50
C ARG A 70 8.53 16.16 6.69
N PRO A 71 8.35 15.11 5.87
CA PRO A 71 7.27 14.17 6.11
C PRO A 71 7.47 13.57 7.50
N ALA A 72 6.58 13.86 8.45
CA ALA A 72 6.73 13.47 9.86
C ALA A 72 7.03 11.97 10.00
N VAL A 73 6.47 11.15 9.10
CA VAL A 73 6.73 9.72 8.98
C VAL A 73 8.22 9.41 8.74
N VAL A 74 8.89 10.13 7.84
CA VAL A 74 10.32 9.94 7.55
C VAL A 74 11.17 10.29 8.77
N THR A 75 10.75 11.30 9.56
CA THR A 75 11.41 11.63 10.84
C THR A 75 11.25 10.52 11.86
N VAL A 76 10.06 9.92 11.98
CA VAL A 76 9.85 8.74 12.85
C VAL A 76 10.75 7.58 12.42
N GLY A 77 10.87 7.30 11.12
CA GLY A 77 11.79 6.29 10.59
C GLY A 77 13.26 6.59 10.93
N ALA A 78 13.68 7.85 10.78
CA ALA A 78 15.04 8.28 11.14
C ALA A 78 15.34 8.07 12.63
N ILE A 79 14.40 8.40 13.50
CA ILE A 79 14.52 8.21 14.95
C ILE A 79 14.62 6.71 15.27
N LEU A 80 13.74 5.88 14.70
CA LEU A 80 13.77 4.44 14.92
C LEU A 80 15.10 3.82 14.48
N ALA A 81 15.60 4.18 13.29
CA ALA A 81 16.90 3.71 12.80
C ALA A 81 18.05 4.17 13.71
N ALA A 82 18.00 5.40 14.23
CA ALA A 82 18.99 5.89 15.19
C ALA A 82 18.93 5.13 16.53
N CYS A 83 17.73 4.83 17.03
CA CYS A 83 17.54 4.01 18.23
C CYS A 83 18.10 2.59 18.05
N VAL A 84 17.90 1.99 16.87
CA VAL A 84 18.46 0.66 16.54
C VAL A 84 19.99 0.72 16.46
N ALA A 85 20.56 1.73 15.80
CA ALA A 85 22.02 1.91 15.78
C ALA A 85 22.59 2.07 17.20
N ALA A 86 21.93 2.89 18.02
CA ALA A 86 22.33 3.12 19.41
C ALA A 86 22.20 1.84 20.26
N SER A 87 21.14 1.06 20.11
CA SER A 87 20.95 -0.17 20.88
C SER A 87 22.04 -1.20 20.57
N ILE A 88 22.49 -1.30 19.32
CA ILE A 88 23.61 -2.18 18.92
C ILE A 88 24.89 -1.74 19.64
N LEU A 89 25.21 -0.44 19.59
CA LEU A 89 26.42 0.10 20.24
C LEU A 89 26.39 -0.03 21.76
N ILE A 90 25.24 0.25 22.38
CA ILE A 90 25.04 0.11 23.84
C ILE A 90 25.21 -1.35 24.25
N THR A 91 24.62 -2.29 23.51
CA THR A 91 24.75 -3.73 23.80
C THR A 91 26.20 -4.19 23.70
N TRP A 92 26.94 -3.72 22.68
CA TRP A 92 28.36 -3.99 22.53
C TRP A 92 29.19 -3.38 23.67
N ALA A 93 28.95 -2.12 24.01
CA ALA A 93 29.65 -1.41 25.09
C ALA A 93 29.36 -2.02 26.48
N ALA A 94 28.14 -2.54 26.69
CA ALA A 94 27.77 -3.28 27.89
C ALA A 94 28.45 -4.66 27.99
N GLY A 95 29.17 -5.09 26.95
CA GLY A 95 29.93 -6.34 26.96
C GLY A 95 29.05 -7.59 27.02
N VAL A 96 27.79 -7.49 26.55
CA VAL A 96 26.87 -8.63 26.53
C VAL A 96 27.50 -9.72 25.66
N LYS A 97 27.79 -10.87 26.29
CA LYS A 97 28.37 -12.03 25.60
C LYS A 97 27.29 -12.66 24.73
N VAL A 98 27.63 -12.89 23.47
CA VAL A 98 26.79 -13.62 22.51
C VAL A 98 27.57 -14.88 22.17
N ASN A 99 27.05 -16.06 22.54
CA ASN A 99 27.72 -17.36 22.41
C ASN A 99 29.11 -17.43 23.10
N ASP A 100 29.18 -17.03 24.38
CA ASP A 100 30.37 -17.12 25.26
C ASP A 100 31.65 -16.38 24.80
N SER A 101 31.59 -15.68 23.66
CA SER A 101 32.67 -14.86 23.11
C SER A 101 32.25 -13.39 23.06
N HIS A 102 33.23 -12.49 23.23
CA HIS A 102 32.98 -11.07 23.00
C HIS A 102 32.68 -10.84 21.51
N PRO A 103 31.54 -10.21 21.16
CA PRO A 103 31.24 -9.87 19.78
C PRO A 103 32.38 -9.04 19.18
N SER A 104 32.88 -9.44 18.02
CA SER A 104 33.92 -8.67 17.33
C SER A 104 33.40 -7.26 17.05
N ILE A 105 34.28 -6.25 17.21
CA ILE A 105 33.91 -4.87 16.98
C ILE A 105 33.33 -4.65 15.57
N SER A 106 33.81 -5.40 14.58
CA SER A 106 33.31 -5.37 13.20
C SER A 106 31.87 -5.87 13.07
N ALA A 107 31.46 -6.89 13.83
CA ALA A 107 30.10 -7.42 13.82
C ALA A 107 29.07 -6.45 14.41
N ALA A 108 29.46 -5.65 15.41
CA ALA A 108 28.61 -4.61 15.96
C ALA A 108 28.64 -3.32 15.11
N LEU A 109 29.84 -2.91 14.68
CA LEU A 109 30.05 -1.64 14.00
C LEU A 109 29.43 -1.62 12.60
N GLY A 110 29.48 -2.72 11.84
CA GLY A 110 28.93 -2.78 10.48
C GLY A 110 27.43 -2.45 10.44
N PRO A 111 26.57 -3.22 11.14
CA PRO A 111 25.14 -2.94 11.21
C PRO A 111 24.81 -1.57 11.83
N ALA A 112 25.54 -1.16 12.87
CA ALA A 112 25.33 0.14 13.51
C ALA A 112 25.63 1.30 12.56
N LEU A 113 26.70 1.22 11.77
CA LEU A 113 27.04 2.23 10.76
C LEU A 113 26.01 2.26 9.64
N ILE A 114 25.56 1.10 9.15
CA ILE A 114 24.51 1.04 8.12
C ILE A 114 23.24 1.72 8.64
N MET A 115 22.79 1.38 9.85
CA MET A 115 21.61 2.00 10.45
C MET A 115 21.82 3.50 10.70
N GLY A 116 23.02 3.93 11.08
CA GLY A 116 23.37 5.35 11.22
C GLY A 116 23.33 6.11 9.89
N VAL A 117 23.83 5.52 8.80
CA VAL A 117 23.76 6.10 7.44
C VAL A 117 22.31 6.21 6.97
N LEU A 118 21.48 5.20 7.24
CA LEU A 118 20.04 5.24 6.94
C LEU A 118 19.33 6.31 7.75
N ALA A 119 19.62 6.41 9.05
CA ALA A 119 19.05 7.45 9.92
C ALA A 119 19.41 8.85 9.42
N TRP A 120 20.68 9.09 9.09
CA TRP A 120 21.13 10.36 8.53
C TRP A 120 20.54 10.65 7.14
N GLY A 121 20.46 9.64 6.29
CA GLY A 121 19.87 9.75 4.96
C GLY A 121 18.37 10.11 5.01
N MET A 122 17.63 9.48 5.93
CA MET A 122 16.22 9.82 6.22
C MET A 122 16.09 11.20 6.86
N TRP A 123 17.01 11.60 7.74
CA TRP A 123 17.04 12.95 8.31
C TRP A 123 17.19 14.04 7.24
N ARG A 124 17.95 13.75 6.18
CA ARG A 124 18.10 14.61 4.99
C ARG A 124 16.99 14.40 3.94
N ALA A 125 15.95 13.64 4.26
CA ALA A 125 14.83 13.30 3.37
C ALA A 125 15.28 12.75 2.00
N ARG A 126 16.39 12.00 1.95
CA ARG A 126 16.89 11.43 0.69
C ARG A 126 16.12 10.17 0.32
N TYR A 127 15.66 10.11 -0.93
CA TYR A 127 14.88 9.00 -1.48
C TYR A 127 15.56 7.63 -1.28
N TRP A 128 16.85 7.52 -1.59
CA TRP A 128 17.58 6.25 -1.48
C TRP A 128 17.60 5.67 -0.06
N ALA A 129 17.66 6.53 0.97
CA ALA A 129 17.66 6.09 2.35
C ALA A 129 16.29 5.51 2.77
N VAL A 130 15.20 6.10 2.28
CA VAL A 130 13.84 5.60 2.51
C VAL A 130 13.66 4.24 1.82
N VAL A 131 14.14 4.08 0.58
CA VAL A 131 14.10 2.79 -0.13
C VAL A 131 14.88 1.71 0.60
N CYS A 132 16.11 2.01 1.04
CA CYS A 132 16.91 1.06 1.80
C CYS A 132 16.27 0.70 3.15
N PHE A 133 15.69 1.67 3.86
CA PHE A 133 14.97 1.41 5.11
C PHE A 133 13.70 0.59 4.88
N GLN A 134 12.99 0.82 3.77
CA GLN A 134 11.86 -0.03 3.36
C GLN A 134 12.30 -1.46 3.06
N ALA A 135 13.45 -1.67 2.42
CA ALA A 135 13.99 -3.02 2.20
C ALA A 135 14.26 -3.74 3.53
N VAL A 136 14.83 -3.04 4.52
CA VAL A 136 15.02 -3.57 5.87
C VAL A 136 13.67 -3.91 6.54
N LEU A 137 12.68 -3.03 6.44
CA LEU A 137 11.34 -3.29 7.00
C LEU A 137 10.66 -4.49 6.36
N VAL A 138 10.76 -4.65 5.04
CA VAL A 138 10.22 -5.81 4.33
C VAL A 138 10.91 -7.08 4.80
N PHE A 139 12.23 -7.05 4.93
CA PHE A 139 12.99 -8.18 5.48
C PHE A 139 12.55 -8.50 6.92
N LEU A 140 12.36 -7.48 7.76
CA LEU A 140 11.87 -7.65 9.13
C LEU A 140 10.47 -8.25 9.17
N ILE A 141 9.58 -7.83 8.27
CA ILE A 141 8.23 -8.37 8.14
C ILE A 141 8.30 -9.86 7.76
N PHE A 142 9.12 -10.25 6.79
CA PHE A 142 9.32 -11.66 6.44
C PHE A 142 9.89 -12.48 7.59
N ALA A 143 10.90 -11.94 8.30
CA ALA A 143 11.47 -12.58 9.48
C ALA A 143 10.44 -12.75 10.60
N ALA A 144 9.60 -11.74 10.84
CA ALA A 144 8.53 -11.82 11.83
C ALA A 144 7.46 -12.85 11.44
N VAL A 145 7.07 -12.93 10.16
CA VAL A 145 6.15 -13.97 9.68
C VAL A 145 6.78 -15.35 9.86
N TYR A 146 8.06 -15.52 9.51
CA TYR A 146 8.78 -16.78 9.73
C TYR A 146 8.81 -17.17 11.21
N ALA A 147 9.19 -16.24 12.10
CA ALA A 147 9.20 -16.46 13.54
C ALA A 147 7.80 -16.82 14.08
N LEU A 148 6.75 -16.18 13.56
CA LEU A 148 5.36 -16.50 13.92
C LEU A 148 4.96 -17.92 13.52
N LEU A 149 5.41 -18.38 12.35
CA LEU A 149 5.05 -19.70 11.83
C LEU A 149 5.88 -20.83 12.46
N VAL A 150 7.15 -20.58 12.78
CA VAL A 150 8.12 -21.63 13.18
C VAL A 150 8.40 -21.62 14.67
N GLU A 151 8.49 -20.44 15.30
CA GLU A 151 8.99 -20.32 16.68
C GLU A 151 7.89 -20.03 17.71
N ALA A 152 6.75 -19.49 17.29
CA ALA A 152 5.67 -19.07 18.20
C ALA A 152 4.95 -20.28 18.83
N THR A 153 5.56 -20.84 19.85
CA THR A 153 5.02 -21.93 20.69
C THR A 153 4.32 -21.42 21.94
N SER A 154 4.35 -20.10 22.18
CA SER A 154 3.75 -19.45 23.35
C SER A 154 2.83 -18.30 22.95
N VAL A 155 1.80 -18.05 23.78
CA VAL A 155 0.86 -16.94 23.59
C VAL A 155 1.57 -15.59 23.60
N THR A 156 2.55 -15.42 24.51
CA THR A 156 3.36 -14.20 24.58
C THR A 156 4.20 -14.00 23.32
N GLY A 157 4.88 -15.04 22.85
CA GLY A 157 5.67 -14.97 21.61
C GLY A 157 4.79 -14.65 20.40
N PHE A 158 3.61 -15.26 20.31
CA PHE A 158 2.62 -14.93 19.30
C PHE A 158 2.18 -13.45 19.36
N ALA A 159 1.80 -12.97 20.54
CA ALA A 159 1.32 -11.59 20.73
C ALA A 159 2.40 -10.55 20.40
N VAL A 160 3.64 -10.77 20.83
CA VAL A 160 4.78 -9.87 20.54
C VAL A 160 5.07 -9.84 19.05
N THR A 161 5.10 -10.99 18.38
CA THR A 161 5.41 -11.07 16.95
C THR A 161 4.28 -10.47 16.10
N VAL A 162 3.02 -10.68 16.47
CA VAL A 162 1.88 -10.02 15.82
C VAL A 162 1.93 -8.50 16.02
N ALA A 163 2.26 -8.03 17.22
CA ALA A 163 2.42 -6.61 17.48
C ALA A 163 3.57 -6.01 16.64
N LEU A 164 4.71 -6.70 16.57
CA LEU A 164 5.84 -6.29 15.73
C LEU A 164 5.45 -6.21 14.25
N LEU A 165 4.69 -7.19 13.76
CA LEU A 165 4.19 -7.22 12.38
C LEU A 165 3.22 -6.05 12.10
N ALA A 166 2.30 -5.78 13.03
CA ALA A 166 1.37 -4.66 12.91
C ALA A 166 2.08 -3.30 12.89
N VAL A 167 3.05 -3.09 13.77
CA VAL A 167 3.86 -1.86 13.82
C VAL A 167 4.68 -1.72 12.53
N SER A 168 5.37 -2.78 12.12
CA SER A 168 6.22 -2.78 10.93
C SER A 168 5.41 -2.55 9.65
N GLY A 169 4.27 -3.23 9.51
CA GLY A 169 3.36 -3.06 8.38
C GLY A 169 2.74 -1.66 8.31
N THR A 170 2.37 -1.10 9.46
CA THR A 170 1.85 0.27 9.54
C THR A 170 2.92 1.28 9.12
N LEU A 171 4.14 1.14 9.66
CA LEU A 171 5.26 2.02 9.31
C LEU A 171 5.62 1.91 7.83
N PHE A 172 5.62 0.69 7.28
CA PHE A 172 5.84 0.44 5.86
C PHE A 172 4.80 1.16 4.99
N TRP A 173 3.51 1.02 5.31
CA TRP A 173 2.43 1.70 4.59
C TRP A 173 2.58 3.23 4.63
N LEU A 174 2.89 3.78 5.81
CA LEU A 174 3.11 5.22 5.96
C LEU A 174 4.30 5.71 5.14
N MET A 175 5.39 4.95 5.08
CA MET A 175 6.58 5.27 4.28
C MET A 175 6.29 5.21 2.78
N VAL A 176 5.55 4.22 2.30
CA VAL A 176 5.11 4.14 0.89
C VAL A 176 4.26 5.37 0.54
N LYS A 177 3.34 5.76 1.42
CA LYS A 177 2.51 6.94 1.23
C LYS A 177 3.33 8.23 1.20
N ALA A 178 4.37 8.34 2.04
CA ALA A 178 5.28 9.48 2.01
C ALA A 178 6.06 9.56 0.69
N MET A 179 6.54 8.42 0.18
CA MET A 179 7.26 8.32 -1.10
C MET A 179 6.40 8.75 -2.30
N ALA A 180 5.11 8.39 -2.30
CA ALA A 180 4.17 8.83 -3.33
C ALA A 180 4.02 10.36 -3.37
N ARG A 181 4.24 11.04 -2.24
CA ARG A 181 4.22 12.51 -2.16
C ARG A 181 5.54 13.16 -2.53
N ILE A 182 6.68 12.52 -2.24
CA ILE A 182 8.02 13.02 -2.61
C ILE A 182 8.27 12.92 -4.13
N GLN A 183 7.65 11.96 -4.82
CA GLN A 183 7.83 11.74 -6.26
C GLN A 183 6.98 12.65 -7.17
N MET A 184 6.29 13.66 -6.63
CA MET A 184 5.50 14.57 -7.46
C MET A 184 6.39 15.62 -8.13
N PRO A 185 6.48 15.68 -9.48
CA PRO A 185 7.20 16.73 -10.17
C PRO A 185 6.57 18.09 -9.85
N GLU A 186 7.38 19.13 -9.66
CA GLU A 186 6.88 20.51 -9.61
C GLU A 186 6.00 20.74 -10.84
N ARG A 187 4.77 21.21 -10.60
CA ARG A 187 3.87 21.63 -11.67
C ARG A 187 4.53 22.83 -12.34
N MET A 188 5.13 22.62 -13.51
CA MET A 188 5.64 23.70 -14.33
C MET A 188 4.43 24.61 -14.64
N PRO A 189 4.50 25.93 -14.31
CA PRO A 189 3.38 26.83 -14.56
C PRO A 189 3.07 26.82 -16.06
N PRO A 190 1.79 26.91 -16.46
CA PRO A 190 1.42 27.06 -17.86
C PRO A 190 2.18 28.26 -18.43
N GLN A 191 2.93 28.06 -19.52
CA GLN A 191 3.41 29.16 -20.36
C GLN A 191 2.34 29.53 -21.38
#